data_AF-A0A3C2DG27-F1
#
_entry.id   AF-A0A3C2DG27-F1
#
_cell.length_a   1.000
_cell.length_b   1.000
_cell.length_c   1.000
_cell.angle_alpha   90.00
_cell.angle_beta   90.00
_cell.angle_gamma   90.00
#
_symmetry.space_group_name_H-M   'P 1'
#
loop_
_entity.id
_entity.type
_entity.pdbx_description
1 polymer ?
#
loop_
_entity_poly.entity_id
_entity_poly.type
_entity_poly.pdbx_seq_one_letter_code
_entity_poly.pdbx_strand_id
1 'polypeptide(L)'
;MVIGWYLPRWDEGDDDLKRLLAVDRFSVFGRRFDGLAVDIEWNRDDLGSIERSDRLVDLSDRLRRTVGADPLGAIVMPPVVTDVINPGFWPGFPWAELAPIYDVWLPMAYWSFRTGRNADPHTYTAENVIRVRLDLDDPGAMVHAVGGIGAADGTALVDPGEPLADIEDLVLFVNALKDTETIGGSIYDWATMGDEARVRLGDLMASTDPSVGGR
;
A
#
# COMPACT_ATOMS: atom_id res chain seq x y z
N MET A 1 3.81 7.23 13.80
CA MET A 1 3.25 7.86 12.61
C MET A 1 1.91 7.22 12.32
N VAL A 2 0.87 7.98 11.97
CA VAL A 2 -0.46 7.49 11.60
C VAL A 2 -0.87 8.17 10.30
N ILE A 3 -1.14 7.37 9.27
CA ILE A 3 -1.52 7.85 7.94
C ILE A 3 -3.03 7.64 7.75
N GLY A 4 -3.73 8.69 7.37
CA GLY A 4 -5.12 8.57 6.93
C GLY A 4 -5.15 8.15 5.46
N TRP A 5 -6.16 7.38 5.04
CA TRP A 5 -6.30 7.00 3.64
C TRP A 5 -7.76 6.98 3.21
N TYR A 6 -7.98 7.05 1.89
CA TYR A 6 -9.29 6.97 1.28
C TYR A 6 -9.17 6.35 -0.12
N LEU A 7 -10.16 5.52 -0.49
CA LEU A 7 -10.31 4.87 -1.79
C LEU A 7 -11.28 5.68 -2.66
N PRO A 8 -10.79 6.47 -3.63
CA PRO A 8 -11.62 7.12 -4.62
C PRO A 8 -12.32 6.11 -5.51
N ARG A 9 -13.47 6.51 -6.06
CA ARG A 9 -14.24 5.70 -7.03
C ARG A 9 -14.25 6.28 -8.43
N TRP A 10 -13.54 7.41 -8.61
CA TRP A 10 -13.45 8.13 -9.87
C TRP A 10 -14.79 8.70 -10.30
N ASP A 11 -15.69 8.96 -9.35
CA ASP A 11 -17.04 9.48 -9.61
C ASP A 11 -16.95 10.87 -10.28
N GLU A 12 -17.94 11.20 -11.11
CA GLU A 12 -18.00 12.54 -11.71
C GLU A 12 -18.23 13.59 -10.62
N GLY A 13 -17.31 14.56 -10.52
CA GLY A 13 -17.38 15.67 -9.57
C GLY A 13 -16.23 15.67 -8.57
N ASP A 14 -16.47 16.32 -7.42
CA ASP A 14 -15.42 16.65 -6.45
C ASP A 14 -15.50 15.81 -5.17
N ASP A 15 -16.32 14.76 -5.15
CA ASP A 15 -16.62 14.05 -3.91
C ASP A 15 -15.43 13.27 -3.35
N ASP A 16 -14.63 12.66 -4.23
CA ASP A 16 -13.38 12.01 -3.83
C ASP A 16 -12.37 13.03 -3.28
N LEU A 17 -12.21 14.17 -3.95
CA LEU A 17 -11.36 15.26 -3.46
C LEU A 17 -11.84 15.78 -2.11
N LYS A 18 -13.15 16.01 -1.93
CA LYS A 18 -13.71 16.47 -0.64
C LYS A 18 -13.41 15.49 0.49
N ARG A 19 -13.51 14.17 0.23
CA ARG A 19 -13.24 13.14 1.25
C ARG A 19 -11.76 13.05 1.58
N LEU A 20 -10.87 13.10 0.59
CA LEU A 20 -9.43 13.17 0.80
C LEU A 20 -9.04 14.40 1.63
N LEU A 21 -9.60 15.58 1.31
CA LEU A 21 -9.36 16.80 2.09
C LEU A 21 -9.98 16.75 3.50
N ALA A 22 -11.07 16.01 3.69
CA ALA A 22 -11.63 15.79 5.03
C ALA A 22 -10.70 14.93 5.89
N VAL A 23 -10.04 13.92 5.30
CA VAL A 23 -9.02 13.11 5.99
C VAL A 23 -7.80 13.95 6.33
N ASP A 24 -7.25 14.69 5.36
CA ASP A 24 -6.08 15.58 5.56
C ASP A 24 -6.28 16.58 6.71
N ARG A 25 -7.48 17.18 6.78
CA ARG A 25 -7.85 18.20 7.76
C ARG A 25 -8.40 17.62 9.06
N PHE A 26 -8.58 16.31 9.14
CA PHE A 26 -9.12 15.67 10.33
C PHE A 26 -8.20 15.96 11.51
N SER A 27 -8.79 16.45 12.58
CA SER A 27 -8.07 16.64 13.83
C SER A 27 -8.97 16.34 15.03
N VAL A 28 -8.38 15.70 16.03
CA VAL A 28 -9.06 15.39 17.29
C VAL A 28 -8.05 15.50 18.43
N PHE A 29 -8.46 16.18 19.51
CA PHE A 29 -7.58 16.44 20.67
C PHE A 29 -6.21 17.07 20.30
N GLY A 30 -6.19 17.93 19.28
CA GLY A 30 -4.98 18.59 18.79
C GLY A 30 -4.01 17.69 18.02
N ARG A 31 -4.44 16.47 17.66
CA ARG A 31 -3.70 15.55 16.79
C ARG A 31 -4.35 15.51 15.41
N ARG A 32 -3.52 15.43 14.36
CA ARG A 32 -3.90 15.14 12.98
C ARG A 32 -3.13 13.90 12.50
N PHE A 33 -3.52 13.35 11.37
CA PHE A 33 -2.69 12.34 10.69
C PHE A 33 -1.35 12.96 10.26
N ASP A 34 -0.30 12.14 10.29
CA ASP A 34 1.06 12.56 9.90
C ASP A 34 1.22 12.62 8.37
N GLY A 35 0.25 12.08 7.63
CA GLY A 35 0.17 12.14 6.17
C GLY A 35 -1.15 11.57 5.67
N LEU A 36 -1.33 11.63 4.35
CA LEU A 36 -2.49 11.13 3.62
C LEU A 36 -2.02 10.10 2.58
N ALA A 37 -2.78 9.04 2.35
CA ALA A 37 -2.60 8.16 1.21
C ALA A 37 -3.87 8.08 0.36
N VAL A 38 -3.70 8.02 -0.96
CA VAL A 38 -4.77 7.75 -1.91
C VAL A 38 -4.72 6.26 -2.24
N ASP A 39 -5.82 5.55 -2.04
CA ASP A 39 -5.95 4.16 -2.46
C ASP A 39 -6.46 4.08 -3.91
N ILE A 40 -5.57 3.62 -4.79
CA ILE A 40 -5.71 3.61 -6.25
C ILE A 40 -5.99 2.18 -6.72
N GLU A 41 -6.76 1.41 -5.97
CA GLU A 41 -7.09 0.02 -6.32
C GLU A 41 -8.49 -0.14 -6.93
N TRP A 42 -9.34 0.90 -6.91
CA TRP A 42 -10.70 0.80 -7.45
C TRP A 42 -10.71 0.68 -8.98
N ASN A 43 -11.27 -0.41 -9.48
CA ASN A 43 -11.51 -0.61 -10.92
C ASN A 43 -12.85 -1.29 -11.24
N ARG A 44 -13.81 -1.24 -10.31
CA ARG A 44 -15.13 -1.87 -10.46
C ARG A 44 -16.19 -0.93 -11.05
N ASP A 45 -15.74 0.19 -11.58
CA ASP A 45 -16.51 1.13 -12.40
C ASP A 45 -16.62 0.68 -13.86
N ASP A 46 -17.43 1.39 -14.65
CA ASP A 46 -17.61 1.14 -16.09
C ASP A 46 -16.63 1.93 -16.97
N LEU A 47 -15.61 2.59 -16.40
CA LEU A 47 -14.67 3.44 -17.14
C LEU A 47 -13.65 2.60 -17.94
N GLY A 48 -13.27 3.12 -19.10
CA GLY A 48 -12.07 2.66 -19.80
C GLY A 48 -10.80 3.03 -19.03
N SER A 49 -9.71 2.29 -19.22
CA SER A 49 -8.47 2.54 -18.47
C SER A 49 -7.88 3.92 -18.70
N ILE A 50 -7.96 4.46 -19.92
CA ILE A 50 -7.52 5.82 -20.25
C ILE A 50 -8.30 6.85 -19.44
N GLU A 51 -9.64 6.76 -19.45
CA GLU A 51 -10.48 7.69 -18.70
C GLU A 51 -10.26 7.58 -17.19
N ARG A 52 -10.07 6.37 -16.67
CA ARG A 52 -9.72 6.17 -15.25
C ARG A 52 -8.37 6.80 -14.90
N SER A 53 -7.37 6.64 -15.76
CA SER A 53 -6.05 7.27 -15.61
C SER A 53 -6.15 8.80 -15.64
N ASP A 54 -6.91 9.38 -16.57
CA ASP A 54 -7.11 10.83 -16.66
C ASP A 54 -7.78 11.39 -15.40
N ARG A 55 -8.83 10.72 -14.90
CA ARG A 55 -9.53 11.11 -13.65
C ARG A 55 -8.63 10.99 -12.42
N LEU A 56 -7.82 9.94 -12.35
CA LEU A 56 -6.82 9.77 -11.29
C LEU A 56 -5.80 10.92 -11.31
N VAL A 57 -5.21 11.22 -12.46
CA VAL A 57 -4.21 12.29 -12.58
C VAL A 57 -4.78 13.65 -12.19
N ASP A 58 -6.00 13.99 -12.66
CA ASP A 58 -6.67 15.24 -12.26
C ASP A 58 -6.89 15.30 -10.74
N LEU A 59 -7.42 14.23 -10.14
CA LEU A 59 -7.65 14.15 -8.71
C LEU A 59 -6.35 14.34 -7.91
N SER A 60 -5.29 13.60 -8.27
CA SER A 60 -4.00 13.62 -7.58
C SER A 60 -3.33 14.98 -7.67
N ASP A 61 -3.35 15.61 -8.85
CA ASP A 61 -2.78 16.92 -9.09
C ASP A 61 -3.53 18.03 -8.31
N ARG A 62 -4.86 18.00 -8.31
CA ARG A 62 -5.69 18.91 -7.49
C ARG A 62 -5.48 18.70 -6.00
N LEU A 63 -5.38 17.45 -5.56
CA LEU A 63 -5.09 17.10 -4.17
C LEU A 63 -3.73 17.67 -3.75
N ARG A 64 -2.66 17.37 -4.49
CA ARG A 64 -1.28 17.80 -4.18
C ARG A 64 -1.15 19.31 -4.05
N ARG A 65 -1.77 20.07 -4.97
CA ARG A 65 -1.82 21.55 -4.87
C ARG A 65 -2.51 22.05 -3.61
N THR A 66 -3.48 21.29 -3.10
CA THR A 66 -4.27 21.69 -1.94
C THR A 66 -3.61 21.29 -0.61
N VAL A 67 -3.02 20.10 -0.53
CA VAL A 67 -2.34 19.59 0.68
C VAL A 67 -0.90 20.11 0.80
N GLY A 68 -0.36 20.77 -0.22
CA GLY A 68 0.90 21.52 -0.12
C GLY A 68 2.10 20.60 0.03
N ALA A 69 2.80 20.66 1.17
CA ALA A 69 3.97 19.85 1.46
C ALA A 69 3.68 18.67 2.42
N ASP A 70 2.43 18.46 2.81
CA ASP A 70 2.07 17.33 3.68
C ASP A 70 2.37 15.99 2.97
N PRO A 71 2.91 14.97 3.67
CA PRO A 71 3.27 13.70 3.04
C PRO A 71 2.08 13.03 2.35
N LEU A 72 2.27 12.65 1.09
CA LEU A 72 1.23 12.05 0.26
C LEU A 72 1.69 10.69 -0.30
N GLY A 73 0.98 9.63 0.07
CA GLY A 73 1.22 8.27 -0.38
C GLY A 73 0.27 7.81 -1.50
N ALA A 74 0.74 6.92 -2.37
CA ALA A 74 -0.07 6.20 -3.34
C ALA A 74 -0.14 4.72 -2.95
N ILE A 75 -1.30 4.26 -2.50
CA ILE A 75 -1.58 2.83 -2.34
C ILE A 75 -1.98 2.29 -3.70
N VAL A 76 -1.19 1.36 -4.21
CA VAL A 76 -1.32 0.87 -5.60
C VAL A 76 -1.55 -0.63 -5.61
N MET A 77 -2.32 -1.07 -6.61
CA MET A 77 -2.42 -2.49 -6.94
C MET A 77 -1.00 -3.04 -7.18
N PRO A 78 -0.66 -4.25 -6.71
CA PRO A 78 0.69 -4.79 -6.88
C PRO A 78 1.05 -4.89 -8.36
N PRO A 79 2.23 -4.39 -8.79
CA PRO A 79 2.66 -4.51 -10.18
C PRO A 79 2.67 -5.94 -10.71
N VAL A 80 2.96 -6.95 -9.86
CA VAL A 80 2.84 -8.37 -10.26
C VAL A 80 1.41 -8.71 -10.70
N VAL A 81 0.39 -8.11 -10.07
CA VAL A 81 -1.01 -8.25 -10.51
C VAL A 81 -1.21 -7.54 -11.84
N THR A 82 -0.82 -6.27 -11.97
CA THR A 82 -1.13 -5.46 -13.16
C THR A 82 -0.30 -5.82 -14.39
N ASP A 83 0.88 -6.42 -14.23
CA ASP A 83 1.80 -6.65 -15.35
C ASP A 83 1.89 -8.11 -15.76
N VAL A 84 1.64 -9.03 -14.81
CA VAL A 84 1.90 -10.46 -14.99
C VAL A 84 0.65 -11.29 -14.86
N ILE A 85 -0.10 -11.14 -13.77
CA ILE A 85 -1.25 -12.02 -13.47
C ILE A 85 -2.49 -11.58 -14.24
N ASN A 86 -2.79 -10.29 -14.22
CA ASN A 86 -3.95 -9.69 -14.87
C ASN A 86 -3.56 -8.37 -15.57
N PRO A 87 -2.93 -8.45 -16.76
CA PRO A 87 -2.61 -7.29 -17.58
C PRO A 87 -3.81 -6.40 -17.93
N GLY A 88 -5.03 -6.95 -17.85
CA GLY A 88 -6.27 -6.24 -18.08
C GLY A 88 -6.78 -5.44 -16.88
N PHE A 89 -6.14 -5.51 -15.70
CA PHE A 89 -6.61 -4.85 -14.49
C PHE A 89 -6.67 -3.33 -14.64
N TRP A 90 -5.58 -2.73 -15.13
CA TRP A 90 -5.49 -1.31 -15.46
C TRP A 90 -4.41 -1.06 -16.54
N PRO A 91 -4.68 -1.42 -17.81
CA PRO A 91 -3.71 -1.23 -18.89
C PRO A 91 -3.32 0.24 -19.05
N GLY A 92 -2.02 0.52 -19.08
CA GLY A 92 -1.49 1.88 -19.24
C GLY A 92 -1.65 2.74 -17.98
N PHE A 93 -1.43 2.16 -16.80
CA PHE A 93 -1.40 2.91 -15.54
C PHE A 93 -0.39 4.07 -15.63
N PRO A 94 -0.76 5.30 -15.20
CA PRO A 94 -0.04 6.52 -15.53
C PRO A 94 1.12 6.80 -14.55
N TRP A 95 2.08 5.87 -14.46
CA TRP A 95 3.18 5.97 -13.50
C TRP A 95 3.98 7.28 -13.63
N ALA A 96 4.30 7.69 -14.86
CA ALA A 96 5.12 8.87 -15.12
C ALA A 96 4.43 10.19 -14.71
N GLU A 97 3.11 10.27 -14.89
CA GLU A 97 2.31 11.43 -14.51
C GLU A 97 2.12 11.54 -13.00
N LEU A 98 2.09 10.40 -12.29
CA LEU A 98 1.91 10.35 -10.84
C LEU A 98 3.23 10.44 -10.06
N ALA A 99 4.35 10.02 -10.64
CA ALA A 99 5.69 10.07 -10.03
C ALA A 99 6.02 11.42 -9.35
N PRO A 100 5.81 12.59 -9.96
CA PRO A 100 6.12 13.87 -9.32
C PRO A 100 5.11 14.31 -8.25
N ILE A 101 4.02 13.57 -8.06
CA ILE A 101 2.91 13.95 -7.17
C ILE A 101 3.01 13.28 -5.80
N TYR A 102 3.43 12.01 -5.76
CA TYR A 102 3.45 11.19 -4.56
C TYR A 102 4.85 11.06 -3.97
N ASP A 103 4.91 11.14 -2.65
CA ASP A 103 6.16 11.04 -1.90
C ASP A 103 6.52 9.58 -1.59
N VAL A 104 5.52 8.72 -1.38
CA VAL A 104 5.70 7.32 -0.98
C VAL A 104 4.75 6.40 -1.76
N TRP A 105 5.25 5.24 -2.16
CA TRP A 105 4.48 4.22 -2.88
C TRP A 105 4.19 3.02 -1.98
N LEU A 106 2.95 2.57 -1.96
CA LEU A 106 2.45 1.54 -1.06
C LEU A 106 1.81 0.39 -1.86
N PRO A 107 2.61 -0.48 -2.51
CA PRO A 107 2.06 -1.64 -3.19
C PRO A 107 1.42 -2.60 -2.17
N MET A 108 0.14 -2.95 -2.39
CA MET A 108 -0.61 -3.87 -1.53
C MET A 108 -0.27 -5.32 -1.86
N ALA A 109 0.94 -5.79 -1.53
CA ALA A 109 1.48 -7.13 -1.76
C ALA A 109 0.65 -8.28 -1.14
N TYR A 110 -0.55 -8.50 -1.67
CA TYR A 110 -1.56 -9.49 -1.29
C TYR A 110 -1.14 -10.93 -1.64
N TRP A 111 -0.02 -11.42 -1.08
CA TRP A 111 0.47 -12.79 -1.33
C TRP A 111 -0.51 -13.86 -0.83
N SER A 112 -1.31 -13.57 0.20
CA SER A 112 -2.25 -14.52 0.79
C SER A 112 -3.34 -14.98 -0.20
N PHE A 113 -3.66 -14.15 -1.19
CA PHE A 113 -4.55 -14.52 -2.31
C PHE A 113 -3.88 -15.36 -3.39
N ARG A 114 -2.57 -15.56 -3.33
CA ARG A 114 -1.77 -16.14 -4.41
C ARG A 114 -1.50 -17.61 -4.16
N THR A 115 -1.23 -18.30 -5.26
CA THR A 115 -0.91 -19.72 -5.28
C THR A 115 0.30 -19.97 -6.17
N GLY A 116 0.91 -21.15 -6.03
CA GLY A 116 2.07 -21.54 -6.84
C GLY A 116 3.24 -20.58 -6.66
N ARG A 117 3.86 -20.16 -7.77
CA ARG A 117 5.08 -19.31 -7.75
C ARG A 117 4.89 -17.95 -7.07
N ASN A 118 3.65 -17.48 -6.94
CA ASN A 118 3.34 -16.17 -6.37
C ASN A 118 2.91 -16.25 -4.90
N ALA A 119 2.84 -17.45 -4.31
CA ALA A 119 2.39 -17.64 -2.93
C ALA A 119 3.48 -17.31 -1.89
N ASP A 120 4.75 -17.27 -2.30
CA ASP A 120 5.87 -17.00 -1.40
C ASP A 120 5.88 -15.51 -0.99
N PRO A 121 5.72 -15.18 0.32
CA PRO A 121 5.60 -13.80 0.77
C PRO A 121 6.85 -12.97 0.47
N HIS A 122 8.03 -13.57 0.55
CA HIS A 122 9.30 -12.87 0.31
C HIS A 122 9.42 -12.48 -1.16
N THR A 123 9.39 -13.46 -2.04
CA THR A 123 9.56 -13.28 -3.50
C THR A 123 8.48 -12.36 -4.05
N TYR A 124 7.22 -12.57 -3.65
CA TYR A 124 6.10 -11.77 -4.14
C TYR A 124 6.21 -10.31 -3.70
N THR A 125 6.56 -10.05 -2.43
CA THR A 125 6.73 -8.68 -1.92
C THR A 125 7.91 -8.01 -2.61
N ALA A 126 9.07 -8.68 -2.67
CA ALA A 126 10.27 -8.13 -3.26
C ALA A 126 10.08 -7.78 -4.74
N GLU A 127 9.42 -8.66 -5.51
CA GLU A 127 9.14 -8.40 -6.93
C GLU A 127 8.23 -7.18 -7.11
N ASN A 128 7.22 -6.99 -6.27
CA ASN A 128 6.36 -5.81 -6.35
C ASN A 128 7.12 -4.52 -6.04
N VAL A 129 7.99 -4.50 -5.02
CA VAL A 129 8.82 -3.33 -4.70
C VAL A 129 9.75 -2.98 -5.87
N ILE A 130 10.41 -3.99 -6.45
CA ILE A 130 11.30 -3.80 -7.59
C ILE A 130 10.54 -3.24 -8.80
N ARG A 131 9.36 -3.79 -9.10
CA ARG A 131 8.53 -3.33 -10.22
C ARG A 131 8.03 -1.92 -10.04
N VAL A 132 7.56 -1.54 -8.84
CA VAL A 132 7.17 -0.13 -8.56
C VAL A 132 8.31 0.82 -8.93
N ARG A 133 9.54 0.53 -8.48
CA ARG A 133 10.70 1.37 -8.80
C ARG A 133 11.05 1.39 -10.29
N LEU A 134 10.89 0.26 -10.99
CA LEU A 134 11.09 0.18 -12.44
C LEU A 134 10.04 0.97 -13.21
N ASP A 135 8.77 0.86 -12.83
CA ASP A 135 7.65 1.55 -13.47
C ASP A 135 7.72 3.07 -13.27
N LEU A 136 8.30 3.51 -12.15
CA LEU A 136 8.60 4.91 -11.86
C LEU A 136 9.88 5.42 -12.55
N ASP A 137 10.69 4.54 -13.13
CA ASP A 137 12.06 4.82 -13.58
C ASP A 137 12.90 5.50 -12.46
N ASP A 138 12.68 5.09 -11.21
CA ASP A 138 13.36 5.64 -10.03
C ASP A 138 13.76 4.51 -9.05
N PRO A 139 15.03 4.08 -9.06
CA PRO A 139 15.51 3.07 -8.12
C PRO A 139 15.52 3.58 -6.66
N GLY A 140 15.47 4.89 -6.44
CA GLY A 140 15.42 5.53 -5.13
C GLY A 140 14.02 5.81 -4.61
N ALA A 141 12.97 5.46 -5.35
CA ALA A 141 11.60 5.74 -4.93
C ALA A 141 11.32 5.13 -3.55
N MET A 142 10.72 5.94 -2.68
CA MET A 142 10.37 5.52 -1.32
C MET A 142 9.17 4.57 -1.39
N VAL A 143 9.37 3.33 -0.94
CA VAL A 143 8.34 2.29 -0.94
C VAL A 143 8.08 1.84 0.49
N HIS A 144 6.80 1.80 0.89
CA HIS A 144 6.32 1.15 2.10
C HIS A 144 5.38 0.02 1.69
N ALA A 145 5.86 -1.22 1.61
CA ALA A 145 5.03 -2.31 1.12
C ALA A 145 3.96 -2.71 2.14
N VAL A 146 2.73 -2.93 1.67
CA VAL A 146 1.62 -3.39 2.50
C VAL A 146 1.35 -4.84 2.18
N GLY A 147 1.63 -5.73 3.11
CA GLY A 147 1.57 -7.17 2.92
C GLY A 147 0.24 -7.81 3.31
N GLY A 148 -0.10 -8.93 2.66
CA GLY A 148 -1.09 -9.93 3.12
C GLY A 148 -2.52 -9.42 3.41
N ILE A 149 -3.41 -10.35 3.76
CA ILE A 149 -4.64 -10.05 4.51
C ILE A 149 -4.49 -10.61 5.92
N GLY A 150 -4.47 -9.75 6.94
CA GLY A 150 -4.26 -10.13 8.32
C GLY A 150 -3.06 -11.05 8.51
N ALA A 151 -3.11 -11.82 9.59
CA ALA A 151 -2.22 -12.96 9.79
C ALA A 151 -2.86 -13.89 10.83
N ALA A 152 -3.18 -15.11 10.41
CA ALA A 152 -3.72 -16.14 11.26
C ALA A 152 -2.60 -16.75 12.12
N ASP A 153 -2.84 -16.82 13.42
CA ASP A 153 -1.95 -17.42 14.43
C ASP A 153 -2.66 -18.49 15.27
N GLY A 154 -3.88 -18.88 14.87
CA GLY A 154 -4.74 -19.80 15.61
C GLY A 154 -5.58 -19.16 16.70
N THR A 155 -5.50 -17.84 16.92
CA THR A 155 -6.44 -17.10 17.76
C THR A 155 -7.79 -16.87 17.07
N ALA A 156 -8.82 -16.53 17.84
CA ALA A 156 -10.14 -16.23 17.28
C ALA A 156 -10.10 -14.89 16.52
N LEU A 157 -10.32 -14.95 15.21
CA LEU A 157 -10.32 -13.81 14.31
C LEU A 157 -11.71 -13.53 13.76
N VAL A 158 -11.94 -12.26 13.38
CA VAL A 158 -13.07 -11.95 12.50
C VAL A 158 -12.76 -12.58 11.14
N ASP A 159 -13.64 -13.46 10.66
CA ASP A 159 -13.52 -14.01 9.31
C ASP A 159 -13.72 -12.88 8.29
N PRO A 160 -12.69 -12.52 7.50
CA PRO A 160 -12.82 -11.45 6.51
C PRO A 160 -13.52 -11.90 5.22
N GLY A 161 -13.75 -13.21 5.04
CA GLY A 161 -14.15 -13.76 3.74
C GLY A 161 -13.02 -13.72 2.69
N GLU A 162 -11.80 -13.38 3.12
CA GLU A 162 -10.60 -13.29 2.29
C GLU A 162 -9.50 -14.20 2.83
N PRO A 163 -8.59 -14.73 1.99
CA PRO A 163 -7.51 -15.60 2.45
C PRO A 163 -6.54 -14.85 3.35
N LEU A 164 -6.44 -15.30 4.60
CA LEU A 164 -5.49 -14.75 5.57
C LEU A 164 -4.06 -15.20 5.27
N ALA A 165 -3.08 -14.35 5.54
CA ALA A 165 -1.69 -14.79 5.65
C ALA A 165 -1.49 -15.68 6.89
N ASP A 166 -0.40 -16.44 6.92
CA ASP A 166 0.00 -17.20 8.11
C ASP A 166 0.98 -16.38 8.97
N ILE A 167 1.00 -16.60 10.29
CA ILE A 167 1.97 -15.95 11.20
C ILE A 167 3.43 -16.20 10.79
N GLU A 168 3.74 -17.33 10.18
CA GLU A 168 5.08 -17.64 9.71
C GLU A 168 5.47 -16.87 8.44
N ASP A 169 4.50 -16.42 7.64
CA ASP A 169 4.74 -15.58 6.45
C ASP A 169 5.40 -14.25 6.82
N LEU A 170 5.16 -13.74 8.04
CA LEU A 170 5.64 -12.44 8.50
C LEU A 170 7.17 -12.35 8.47
N VAL A 171 7.87 -13.45 8.75
CA VAL A 171 9.34 -13.47 8.70
C VAL A 171 9.84 -13.24 7.27
N LEU A 172 9.20 -13.90 6.30
CA LEU A 172 9.53 -13.80 4.88
C LEU A 172 9.19 -12.42 4.33
N PHE A 173 8.04 -11.87 4.71
CA PHE A 173 7.66 -10.50 4.39
C PHE A 173 8.69 -9.49 4.89
N VAL A 174 9.03 -9.52 6.19
CA VAL A 174 10.00 -8.57 6.78
C VAL A 174 11.40 -8.72 6.17
N ASN A 175 11.81 -9.93 5.81
CA ASN A 175 13.07 -10.13 5.09
C ASN A 175 13.03 -9.48 3.69
N ALA A 176 11.92 -9.57 2.95
CA ALA A 176 11.80 -8.88 1.67
C ALA A 176 11.87 -7.35 1.82
N LEU A 177 11.27 -6.79 2.87
CA LEU A 177 11.37 -5.35 3.18
C LEU A 177 12.83 -4.90 3.36
N LYS A 178 13.65 -5.72 4.04
CA LYS A 178 15.08 -5.48 4.24
C LYS A 178 15.86 -5.60 2.95
N ASP A 179 15.67 -6.71 2.24
CA ASP A 179 16.43 -7.04 1.03
C ASP A 179 16.15 -6.06 -0.11
N THR A 180 14.99 -5.39 -0.09
CA THR A 180 14.60 -4.37 -1.05
C THR A 180 14.71 -2.95 -0.52
N GLU A 181 15.26 -2.73 0.68
CA GLU A 181 15.50 -1.39 1.24
C GLU A 181 14.24 -0.50 1.20
N THR A 182 13.09 -1.08 1.57
CA THR A 182 11.85 -0.31 1.77
C THR A 182 11.99 0.61 2.98
N ILE A 183 11.25 1.72 2.99
CA ILE A 183 11.24 2.65 4.13
C ILE A 183 10.39 2.15 5.31
N GLY A 184 9.65 1.06 5.09
CA GLY A 184 8.80 0.41 6.08
C GLY A 184 7.90 -0.65 5.44
N GLY A 185 7.06 -1.25 6.27
CA GLY A 185 5.99 -2.11 5.80
C GLY A 185 4.90 -2.30 6.84
N SER A 186 3.74 -2.75 6.39
CA SER A 186 2.56 -3.01 7.22
C SER A 186 1.78 -4.21 6.69
N ILE A 187 0.81 -4.70 7.46
CA ILE A 187 -0.14 -5.72 7.02
C ILE A 187 -1.54 -5.11 6.92
N TYR A 188 -2.26 -5.37 5.83
CA TYR A 188 -3.68 -5.06 5.72
C TYR A 188 -4.47 -6.29 6.16
N ASP A 189 -5.53 -6.27 6.98
CA ASP A 189 -5.89 -5.22 7.92
C ASP A 189 -5.54 -5.63 9.36
N TRP A 190 -5.55 -4.65 10.26
CA TRP A 190 -5.27 -4.88 11.67
C TRP A 190 -6.33 -5.75 12.34
N ALA A 191 -7.61 -5.60 11.97
CA ALA A 191 -8.74 -6.29 12.59
C ALA A 191 -8.67 -7.82 12.41
N THR A 192 -7.97 -8.26 11.37
CA THR A 192 -7.79 -9.65 10.97
C THR A 192 -6.39 -10.19 11.28
N MET A 193 -5.53 -9.41 11.94
CA MET A 193 -4.29 -9.91 12.55
C MET A 193 -4.55 -10.47 13.95
N GLY A 194 -4.08 -11.69 14.19
CA GLY A 194 -4.12 -12.31 15.52
C GLY A 194 -3.18 -11.63 16.52
N ASP A 195 -3.46 -11.81 17.81
CA ASP A 195 -2.71 -11.12 18.87
C ASP A 195 -1.22 -11.50 18.87
N GLU A 196 -0.89 -12.77 18.64
CA GLU A 196 0.50 -13.23 18.55
C GLU A 196 1.15 -12.73 17.25
N ALA A 197 0.39 -12.71 16.15
CA ALA A 197 0.87 -12.19 14.88
C ALA A 197 1.23 -10.69 14.98
N ARG A 198 0.44 -9.88 15.71
CA ARG A 198 0.71 -8.46 15.94
C ARG A 198 2.01 -8.25 16.72
N VAL A 199 2.21 -9.03 17.80
CA VAL A 199 3.44 -8.99 18.59
C VAL A 199 4.63 -9.40 17.72
N ARG A 200 4.52 -10.51 16.99
CA ARG A 200 5.58 -11.03 16.11
C ARG A 200 5.97 -10.01 15.04
N LEU A 201 5.01 -9.39 14.37
CA LEU A 201 5.31 -8.34 13.39
C LEU A 201 6.04 -7.17 14.04
N GLY A 202 5.57 -6.71 15.21
CA GLY A 202 6.23 -5.65 15.98
C GLY A 202 7.69 -5.97 16.32
N ASP A 203 7.96 -7.17 16.82
CA ASP A 203 9.30 -7.63 17.18
C ASP A 203 10.21 -7.77 15.95
N LEU A 204 9.69 -8.34 14.86
CA LEU A 204 10.43 -8.47 13.60
C LEU A 204 10.82 -7.10 13.05
N MET A 205 9.88 -6.14 13.04
CA MET A 205 10.12 -4.77 12.58
C MET A 205 11.06 -3.99 13.51
N ALA A 206 11.01 -4.21 14.83
CA ALA A 206 11.95 -3.57 15.76
C ALA A 206 13.38 -4.11 15.62
N SER A 207 13.53 -5.40 15.29
CA SER A 207 14.85 -6.02 15.06
C SER A 207 15.58 -5.51 13.81
N THR A 208 14.89 -4.75 12.95
CA THR A 208 15.47 -4.16 11.73
C THR A 208 16.11 -2.80 11.98
N ASP A 209 15.92 -2.22 13.16
CA ASP A 209 16.49 -0.93 13.52
C ASP A 209 17.96 -1.10 13.98
N PRO A 210 18.96 -0.58 13.23
CA PRO A 210 20.36 -0.69 13.61
C PRO A 210 20.70 0.00 14.95
N SER A 211 19.80 0.82 15.49
CA SER A 211 19.99 1.47 16.80
C SER A 211 19.82 0.54 18.01
N VAL A 212 19.28 -0.67 17.83
CA VAL A 212 18.98 -1.61 18.92
C VAL A 212 20.11 -2.64 19.15
N GLY A 213 21.07 -2.75 18.23
CA GLY A 213 22.14 -3.75 18.26
C GLY A 213 23.43 -3.38 19.01
N GLY A 214 23.49 -2.22 19.67
CA GLY A 214 24.69 -1.74 20.37
C GLY A 214 24.48 -1.53 21.86
N ARG A 215 24.72 -2.55 22.67
CA ARG A 215 25.08 -2.42 24.08
C ARG A 215 26.21 -3.38 24.43
#